data_AF-A0ABD0NL87-F1
#
_entry.id   AF-A0ABD0NL87-F1
#
_cell.length_a   1.000
_cell.length_b   1.000
_cell.length_c   1.000
_cell.angle_alpha   90.00
_cell.angle_beta   90.00
_cell.angle_gamma   90.00
#
_symmetry.space_group_name_H-M   'P 1'
#
loop_
_entity.id
_entity.type
_entity.pdbx_description
1 polymer ?
#
loop_
_entity_poly.entity_id
_entity_poly.type
_entity_poly.pdbx_seq_one_letter_code
_entity_poly.pdbx_strand_id
1 'polypeptide(L)' 'FHVTREDRDYLRFLWWANGDTDIEPREYRMKVHLFGASSSPGCANYGLKCLASMNE' A
#
# COMPACT_ATOMS: atom_id res chain seq x y z
N PHE A 1 -3.42 2.48 -10.43
CA PHE A 1 -4.01 1.81 -9.27
C PHE A 1 -3.79 2.65 -8.01
N HIS A 2 -4.68 3.61 -7.75
CA HIS A 2 -4.62 4.42 -6.53
C HIS A 2 -5.45 3.78 -5.43
N VAL A 3 -5.00 3.92 -4.19
CA VAL A 3 -5.77 3.47 -3.02
C VAL A 3 -6.90 4.49 -2.78
N THR A 4 -8.11 3.98 -2.53
CA THR A 4 -9.29 4.75 -2.10
C THR A 4 -8.95 5.59 -0.88
N ARG A 5 -9.56 6.76 -0.67
CA ARG A 5 -9.12 7.66 0.40
C ARG A 5 -9.35 7.05 1.78
N GLU A 6 -10.41 6.27 1.90
CA GLU A 6 -10.87 5.57 3.09
C GLU A 6 -9.86 4.53 3.57
N ASP A 7 -9.16 3.85 2.64
CA ASP A 7 -8.21 2.79 2.98
C ASP A 7 -6.77 3.31 3.20
N ARG A 8 -6.48 4.58 2.89
CA ARG A 8 -5.11 5.15 3.02
C ARG A 8 -4.65 5.26 4.46
N ASP A 9 -5.57 5.28 5.42
CA ASP A 9 -5.21 5.37 6.84
C ASP A 9 -4.54 4.09 7.34
N TYR A 10 -4.77 2.95 6.68
CA TYR A 10 -4.04 1.70 6.93
C TYR A 10 -2.62 1.69 6.32
N LEU A 11 -2.28 2.69 5.51
CA LEU A 11 -1.00 2.82 4.81
C LEU A 11 -0.22 4.06 5.28
N ARG A 12 -0.37 4.42 6.55
CA ARG A 12 0.38 5.49 7.20
C ARG A 12 1.81 5.03 7.50
N PHE A 13 2.75 5.95 7.34
CA PHE A 13 4.13 5.73 7.72
C PHE A 13 4.76 7.02 8.25
N LEU A 14 5.77 6.85 9.09
CA LEU A 14 6.56 7.93 9.64
C LEU A 14 7.82 8.14 8.81
N TRP A 15 8.24 9.39 8.66
CA TRP A 15 9.45 9.74 7.93
C TRP A 15 10.19 10.88 8.62
N TRP A 16 11.49 10.66 8.85
CA TRP A 16 12.42 11.66 9.35
C TRP A 16 13.13 12.34 8.18
N ALA A 17 13.02 13.67 8.10
CA ALA A 17 13.73 14.43 7.08
C ALA A 17 15.24 14.23 7.27
N ASN A 18 15.95 13.95 6.18
CA ASN A 18 17.41 13.69 6.17
C ASN A 18 17.87 12.54 7.09
N GLY A 19 16.95 11.70 7.59
CA GLY A 19 17.26 10.63 8.54
C GLY A 19 17.58 11.11 9.95
N ASP A 20 17.29 12.37 10.28
CA ASP A 20 17.50 12.93 11.62
C ASP A 20 16.41 12.42 12.57
N THR A 21 16.77 11.52 13.49
CA THR A 21 15.84 10.92 14.46
C THR A 21 15.62 11.75 15.73
N ASP A 22 16.35 12.86 15.89
CA ASP A 22 16.21 13.75 17.07
C ASP A 22 15.01 14.69 16.93
N ILE A 23 14.43 14.80 15.73
CA ILE A 23 13.22 15.56 15.45
C ILE A 23 11.98 14.66 15.39
N GLU A 24 10.80 15.26 15.63
CA GLU A 24 9.53 14.57 15.48
C GLU A 24 9.33 14.10 14.03
N PRO A 25 9.04 12.81 13.78
CA PRO A 25 8.78 12.32 12.44
C PRO A 25 7.54 12.97 11.85
N ARG A 26 7.56 13.17 10.52
CA ARG A 26 6.37 13.58 9.78
C ARG A 26 5.60 12.35 9.34
N GLU A 27 4.29 12.42 9.47
CA GLU A 27 3.41 11.35 9.02
C GLU A 27 2.98 11.57 7.56
N TYR A 28 3.00 10.48 6.80
CA TYR A 28 2.55 10.44 5.41
C TYR A 28 1.59 9.28 5.19
N ARG A 29 0.79 9.39 4.12
CA ARG A 29 -0.15 8.37 3.66
C ARG A 29 0.17 7.99 2.22
N MET A 30 0.34 6.70 1.96
CA MET A 30 0.53 6.22 0.60
C MET A 30 -0.73 6.46 -0.24
N LYS A 31 -0.56 6.81 -1.51
CA LYS A 31 -1.68 7.02 -2.45
C LYS A 31 -1.86 5.85 -3.43
N VAL A 32 -0.92 4.91 -3.43
CA VAL A 32 -0.87 3.76 -4.34
C VAL A 32 -0.61 2.50 -3.53
N HIS A 33 -0.96 1.34 -4.09
CA HIS A 33 -0.71 0.06 -3.42
C HIS A 33 0.79 -0.19 -3.27
N LEU A 34 1.21 -0.55 -2.06
CA LEU A 34 2.57 -0.94 -1.77
C LEU A 34 2.85 -2.34 -2.33
N PHE A 35 3.92 -2.45 -3.12
CA PHE A 35 4.54 -3.73 -3.42
C PHE A 35 5.37 -4.19 -2.22
N GLY A 36 5.40 -5.49 -1.97
CA GLY A 36 6.17 -6.08 -0.87
C GLY A 36 5.45 -6.16 0.48
N ALA A 37 4.19 -5.69 0.60
CA ALA A 37 3.37 -6.07 1.74
C ALA A 37 3.05 -7.58 1.67
N SER A 38 3.07 -8.28 2.80
CA SER A 38 2.87 -9.73 2.85
C SER A 38 1.54 -10.20 2.25
N SER A 39 0.51 -9.34 2.25
CA SER A 39 -0.80 -9.60 1.64
C SER A 39 -0.84 -9.36 0.12
N SER A 40 0.09 -8.59 -0.44
CA SER A 40 0.07 -8.20 -1.87
C SER A 40 0.10 -9.39 -2.83
N PRO A 41 0.87 -10.48 -2.59
CA PRO A 41 0.80 -11.68 -3.43
C PRO A 41 -0.59 -12.32 -3.44
N GLY A 42 -1.29 -12.32 -2.29
CA GLY A 42 -2.65 -12.84 -2.17
C GLY A 42 -3.66 -12.03 -2.99
N CYS A 43 -3.63 -10.70 -2.88
CA CYS A 43 -4.48 -9.81 -3.67
C CYS A 43 -4.23 -9.95 -5.18
N ALA A 44 -2.96 -9.99 -5.59
CA ALA A 44 -2.59 -10.17 -7.00
C ALA A 44 -3.07 -11.53 -7.54
N ASN A 45 -2.86 -12.61 -6.78
CA ASN A 45 -3.30 -13.95 -7.17
C ASN A 45 -4.83 -14.04 -7.27
N TYR A 46 -5.57 -13.43 -6.33
CA TYR A 46 -7.03 -13.38 -6.41
C TYR A 46 -7.51 -12.67 -7.68
N GLY A 47 -6.96 -11.49 -7.99
CA GLY A 47 -7.30 -10.76 -9.20
C GLY A 47 -7.00 -11.57 -10.47
N LEU A 48 -5.84 -12.22 -10.54
CA LEU A 48 -5.48 -13.10 -11.66
C LEU A 48 -6.44 -14.29 -11.82
N LYS A 49 -6.83 -14.94 -10.72
CA LYS A 49 -7.80 -16.04 -10.75
C LYS A 49 -9.19 -15.59 -11.22
N CYS A 50 -9.68 -14.46 -10.72
CA CYS A 50 -10.96 -13.89 -11.15
C CYS A 50 -10.95 -13.58 -12.66
N LEU A 51 -9.88 -12.96 -13.16
CA LEU A 51 -9.75 -12.65 -14.59
C LEU A 51 -9.69 -13.93 -15.44
N ALA A 52 -9.01 -14.97 -14.98
CA ALA A 52 -8.98 -16.26 -15.67
C ALA A 52 -10.38 -16.89 -15.78
N SER A 53 -11.18 -16.86 -14.71
CA SER A 53 -12.55 -17.39 -14.70
C SER A 53 -13.57 -16.56 -15.49
N MET A 54 -13.24 -15.31 -15.84
CA MET A 54 -14.12 -14.45 -16.66
C MET A 54 -13.98 -14.71 -18.16
N ASN A 55 -12.94 -15.44 -18.58
CA ASN A 55 -12.67 -15.78 -19.97
C ASN A 55 -13.10 -17.22 -20.34
N GLU A 56 -13.76 -17.92 -19.41
CA GLU A 56 -14.54 -19.14 -19.68
C GLU A 56 -16.01 -18.78 -19.91
#